data_AF-A0A9E5N185-F1
#
_entry.id   AF-A0A9E5N185-F1
#
_cell.length_a   1.000
_cell.length_b   1.000
_cell.length_c   1.000
_cell.angle_alpha   90.00
_cell.angle_beta   90.00
_cell.angle_gamma   90.00
#
_symmetry.space_group_name_H-M   'P 1'
#
loop_
_entity.id
_entity.type
_entity.pdbx_description
1 polymer ?
#
loop_
_entity_poly.entity_id
_entity_poly.type
_entity_poly.pdbx_seq_one_letter_code
_entity_poly.pdbx_strand_id
1 'polypeptide(L)'
;MQCQECDKTATFHITELAGGKPQEVHLCEDHAREYLSHGQEEQPAAPTLAGVLAHQLAIGQTAEDLARLDKRTCPMCGISFYEFRDKGRFGCPHDYVCFADELEALLANIHGETKHVGKCPQHSATDSAKQTELIRLRREMKNAISAENYERASTLRDEIRQIEAEVGEKQKTDRAGEEGGE
;
A
#
# COMPACT_ATOMS: atom_id res chain seq x y z
N MET A 1 -1.27 -37.92 -13.82
CA MET A 1 -0.11 -37.01 -13.84
C MET A 1 0.76 -37.36 -12.65
N GLN A 2 1.94 -37.92 -12.91
CA GLN A 2 2.86 -38.40 -11.88
C GLN A 2 3.90 -37.32 -11.58
N CYS A 3 4.44 -37.36 -10.37
CA CYS A 3 5.56 -36.52 -9.97
C CYS A 3 6.78 -36.84 -10.83
N GLN A 4 7.56 -35.83 -11.18
CA GLN A 4 8.75 -36.01 -12.02
C GLN A 4 9.92 -36.68 -11.26
N GLU A 5 9.95 -36.60 -9.92
CA GLU A 5 10.96 -37.26 -9.07
C GLU A 5 10.50 -38.60 -8.47
N CYS A 6 9.21 -38.94 -8.51
CA CYS A 6 8.72 -40.21 -7.95
C CYS A 6 7.40 -40.70 -8.54
N ASP A 7 7.02 -41.94 -8.23
CA ASP A 7 5.79 -42.57 -8.74
C ASP A 7 4.48 -42.08 -8.09
N LYS A 8 4.54 -41.07 -7.20
CA LYS A 8 3.34 -40.48 -6.57
C LYS A 8 2.60 -39.56 -7.54
N THR A 9 1.32 -39.31 -7.29
CA THR A 9 0.53 -38.34 -8.09
C THR A 9 1.04 -36.92 -7.86
N ALA A 10 1.19 -36.15 -8.93
CA ALA A 10 1.57 -34.74 -8.84
C ALA A 10 0.38 -33.91 -8.33
N THR A 11 0.63 -33.10 -7.30
CA THR A 11 -0.37 -32.20 -6.67
C THR A 11 -0.02 -30.74 -6.90
N PHE A 12 1.26 -30.45 -7.20
CA PHE A 12 1.77 -29.11 -7.42
C PHE A 12 2.21 -28.92 -8.87
N HIS A 13 1.90 -27.73 -9.40
CA HIS A 13 2.33 -27.24 -10.70
C HIS A 13 3.17 -25.98 -10.50
N ILE A 14 4.46 -26.05 -10.81
CA ILE A 14 5.42 -24.95 -10.60
C ILE A 14 5.92 -24.48 -11.97
N THR A 15 5.81 -23.18 -12.24
CA THR A 15 6.34 -22.56 -13.46
C THR A 15 7.50 -21.65 -13.09
N GLU A 16 8.70 -21.99 -13.56
CA GLU A 16 9.92 -21.25 -13.25
C GLU A 16 10.40 -20.46 -14.47
N LEU A 17 10.83 -19.22 -14.22
CA LEU A 17 11.41 -18.34 -15.25
C LEU A 17 12.94 -18.30 -15.12
N ALA A 18 13.60 -19.43 -15.33
CA ALA A 18 15.06 -19.47 -15.43
C ALA A 18 15.50 -19.08 -16.86
N GLY A 19 16.28 -17.99 -17.00
CA GLY A 19 16.86 -17.60 -18.30
C GLY A 19 15.86 -17.08 -19.35
N GLY A 20 14.68 -16.60 -18.94
CA GLY A 20 13.71 -15.98 -19.84
C GLY A 20 12.84 -16.94 -20.65
N LYS A 21 12.88 -18.25 -20.36
CA LYS A 21 11.92 -19.22 -20.89
C LYS A 21 11.15 -19.87 -19.73
N PRO A 22 9.82 -20.01 -19.83
CA PRO A 22 9.03 -20.68 -18.81
C PRO A 22 9.29 -22.19 -18.87
N GLN A 23 9.67 -22.78 -17.73
CA GLN A 23 9.78 -24.23 -17.55
C GLN A 23 8.73 -24.69 -16.55
N GLU A 24 8.01 -25.77 -16.88
CA GLU A 24 6.92 -26.30 -16.06
C GLU A 24 7.34 -27.62 -15.39
N VAL A 25 7.19 -27.68 -14.08
CA VAL A 25 7.56 -28.83 -13.23
C VAL A 25 6.32 -29.29 -12.45
N HIS A 26 6.08 -30.60 -12.44
CA HIS A 26 4.95 -31.21 -11.73
C HIS A 26 5.45 -32.15 -10.62
N LEU A 27 5.19 -31.78 -9.37
CA LEU A 27 5.74 -32.46 -8.19
C LEU A 27 4.63 -32.92 -7.24
N CYS A 28 4.91 -33.97 -6.47
CA CYS A 28 4.09 -34.35 -5.31
C CYS A 28 4.38 -33.41 -4.14
N GLU A 29 3.58 -33.48 -3.07
CA GLU A 29 3.72 -32.60 -1.91
C GLU A 29 5.12 -32.63 -1.27
N ASP A 30 5.73 -33.81 -1.16
CA ASP A 30 7.06 -33.98 -0.55
C ASP A 30 8.15 -33.30 -1.41
N HIS A 31 8.21 -33.63 -2.70
CA HIS A 31 9.22 -33.07 -3.61
C HIS A 31 8.99 -31.59 -3.92
N ALA A 32 7.73 -31.11 -3.92
CA ALA A 32 7.46 -29.68 -4.05
C ALA A 32 8.05 -28.89 -2.88
N ARG A 33 8.00 -29.44 -1.67
CA ARG A 33 8.55 -28.80 -0.46
C ARG A 33 10.08 -28.76 -0.49
N GLU A 34 10.71 -29.85 -0.92
CA GLU A 34 12.16 -29.92 -1.12
C GLU A 34 12.61 -28.97 -2.23
N TYR A 35 11.96 -29.00 -3.39
CA TYR A 35 12.25 -28.13 -4.54
C TYR A 35 12.17 -26.64 -4.19
N LEU A 36 11.14 -26.22 -3.46
CA LEU A 36 10.98 -24.84 -2.98
C LEU A 36 11.99 -24.46 -1.88
N SER A 37 12.48 -25.43 -1.11
CA SER A 37 13.48 -25.18 -0.07
C SER A 37 14.91 -25.07 -0.62
N HIS A 38 15.24 -25.80 -1.69
CA HIS A 38 16.54 -25.73 -2.34
C HIS A 38 16.71 -24.50 -3.25
N GLY A 39 15.62 -23.87 -3.70
CA GLY A 39 15.66 -22.57 -4.37
C GLY A 39 16.07 -21.38 -3.48
N GLN A 40 16.44 -21.62 -2.22
CA GLN A 40 16.93 -20.60 -1.27
C GLN A 40 18.46 -20.53 -1.14
N GLU A 41 19.21 -21.15 -2.05
CA GLU A 41 20.65 -20.89 -2.13
C GLU A 41 20.90 -19.52 -2.78
N GLU A 42 21.35 -18.57 -1.95
CA GLU A 42 21.94 -17.26 -2.30
C GLU A 42 21.02 -16.13 -2.81
N GLN A 43 19.84 -15.96 -2.21
CA GLN A 43 19.25 -14.62 -2.14
C GLN A 43 19.42 -14.07 -0.72
N PRO A 44 19.96 -12.85 -0.53
CA PRO A 44 19.89 -12.21 0.79
C PRO A 44 18.41 -12.22 1.18
N ALA A 45 18.14 -12.68 2.40
CA ALA A 45 16.79 -12.84 2.96
C ALA A 45 15.83 -11.82 2.32
N ALA A 46 14.77 -12.32 1.69
CA ALA A 46 13.75 -11.50 1.02
C ALA A 46 13.59 -10.21 1.80
N PRO A 47 13.88 -9.04 1.19
CA PRO A 47 14.25 -7.87 1.96
C PRO A 47 13.08 -7.55 2.86
N THR A 48 13.28 -7.75 4.17
CA THR A 48 12.24 -7.47 5.14
C THR A 48 11.88 -6.01 4.94
N LEU A 49 10.60 -5.66 5.09
CA LEU A 49 10.19 -4.26 4.96
C LEU A 49 11.11 -3.38 5.81
N ALA A 50 11.44 -3.82 7.03
CA ALA A 50 12.45 -3.21 7.89
C ALA A 50 13.83 -3.02 7.22
N GLY A 51 14.38 -4.06 6.58
CA GLY A 51 15.66 -3.98 5.87
C GLY A 51 15.65 -3.01 4.69
N VAL A 52 14.55 -2.96 3.92
CA VAL A 52 14.37 -1.98 2.84
C VAL A 52 14.31 -0.57 3.41
N LEU A 53 13.52 -0.36 4.46
CA LEU A 53 13.35 0.94 5.11
C LEU A 53 14.68 1.44 5.67
N ALA A 54 15.43 0.59 6.35
CA ALA A 54 16.73 0.93 6.92
C ALA A 54 17.74 1.34 5.85
N HIS A 55 17.80 0.62 4.73
CA HIS A 55 18.69 0.93 3.62
C HIS A 55 18.30 2.24 2.92
N GLN A 56 17.01 2.45 2.67
CA GLN A 56 16.56 3.63 1.91
C GLN A 56 16.54 4.94 2.70
N LEU A 57 16.38 4.88 4.02
CA LEU A 57 16.54 6.06 4.88
C LEU A 57 18.02 6.45 5.07
N ALA A 58 18.95 5.50 4.96
CA ALA A 58 20.38 5.79 4.98
C ALA A 58 20.87 6.50 3.70
N ILE A 59 20.13 6.35 2.59
CA ILE A 59 20.43 7.04 1.33
C ILE A 59 19.92 8.48 1.44
N GLY A 60 20.84 9.40 1.73
CA GLY A 60 20.59 10.85 1.67
C GLY A 60 20.48 11.57 3.02
N GLN A 61 20.60 10.87 4.15
CA GLN A 61 20.63 11.48 5.48
C GLN A 61 21.97 11.23 6.19
N THR A 62 22.41 12.19 7.00
CA THR A 62 23.63 12.01 7.81
C THR A 62 23.34 11.11 9.02
N ALA A 63 24.38 10.49 9.58
CA ALA A 63 24.24 9.66 10.78
C ALA A 63 23.66 10.44 11.98
N GLU A 64 23.90 11.75 12.05
CA GLU A 64 23.36 12.62 13.10
C GLU A 64 21.87 12.90 12.90
N ASP A 65 21.42 13.07 11.65
CA ASP A 65 20.00 13.26 11.32
C ASP A 65 19.19 12.00 11.63
N LEU A 66 19.71 10.82 11.26
CA LEU A 66 19.10 9.53 11.62
C LEU A 66 18.95 9.39 13.14
N ALA A 67 19.99 9.73 13.91
CA ALA A 67 19.96 9.63 15.37
C ALA A 67 18.97 10.61 16.03
N ARG A 68 18.66 11.74 15.38
CA ARG A 68 17.61 12.66 15.82
C ARG A 68 16.22 12.12 15.49
N LEU A 69 16.06 11.54 14.30
CA LEU A 69 14.81 10.94 13.85
C LEU A 69 14.43 9.72 14.69
N ASP A 70 15.39 8.85 14.98
CA ASP A 70 15.18 7.65 15.80
C ASP A 70 14.65 7.97 17.22
N LYS A 71 14.83 9.22 17.71
CA LYS A 71 14.30 9.71 19.00
C LYS A 71 12.89 10.29 18.92
N ARG A 72 12.36 10.57 17.72
CA ARG A 72 10.99 11.07 17.55
C ARG A 72 10.01 9.95 17.92
N THR A 73 8.99 10.30 18.71
CA THR A 73 7.96 9.37 19.18
C THR A 73 6.58 9.91 18.88
N CYS A 74 5.65 9.02 18.58
CA CYS A 74 4.26 9.40 18.38
C CYS A 74 3.60 9.80 19.72
N PRO A 75 2.92 10.95 19.80
CA PRO A 75 2.25 11.39 21.03
C PRO A 75 1.02 10.54 21.40
N MET A 76 0.48 9.75 20.48
CA MET A 76 -0.73 8.95 20.70
C MET A 76 -0.45 7.51 21.14
N CYS A 77 0.50 6.82 20.50
CA CYS A 77 0.81 5.42 20.79
C CYS A 77 2.21 5.21 21.39
N GLY A 78 3.06 6.25 21.40
CA GLY A 78 4.41 6.19 21.94
C GLY A 78 5.45 5.50 21.07
N ILE A 79 5.10 4.97 19.90
CA ILE A 79 6.06 4.30 19.01
C ILE A 79 7.15 5.28 18.58
N SER A 80 8.40 4.83 18.65
CA SER A 80 9.53 5.59 18.11
C SER A 80 9.72 5.36 16.62
N PHE A 81 10.32 6.33 15.93
CA PHE A 81 10.67 6.13 14.52
C PHE A 81 11.66 4.98 14.32
N TYR A 82 12.55 4.77 15.29
CA TYR A 82 13.45 3.61 15.31
C TYR A 82 12.68 2.28 15.29
N GLU A 83 11.68 2.13 16.16
CA GLU A 83 10.86 0.93 16.21
C GLU A 83 10.04 0.71 14.93
N PHE A 84 9.56 1.79 14.31
CA PHE A 84 8.95 1.70 12.99
C PHE A 84 9.94 1.17 11.95
N ARG A 85 11.18 1.67 11.96
CA ARG A 85 12.22 1.28 10.99
C ARG A 85 12.68 -0.17 11.19
N ASP A 86 12.76 -0.62 12.44
CA ASP A 86 13.15 -1.99 12.81
C ASP A 86 12.02 -3.01 12.57
N LYS A 87 10.76 -2.66 12.84
CA LYS A 87 9.62 -3.59 12.71
C LYS A 87 8.86 -3.44 11.39
N GLY A 88 9.03 -2.32 10.69
CA GLY A 88 8.31 -1.97 9.46
C GLY A 88 6.81 -1.75 9.64
N ARG A 89 6.33 -1.44 10.86
CA ARG A 89 4.90 -1.31 11.18
C ARG A 89 4.62 -0.10 12.06
N PHE A 90 3.54 0.60 11.74
CA PHE A 90 2.99 1.67 12.59
C PHE A 90 2.13 1.10 13.71
N GLY A 91 2.06 1.84 14.82
CA GLY A 91 1.27 1.51 16.00
C GLY A 91 -0.14 2.12 15.97
N CYS A 92 -0.33 3.29 15.36
CA CYS A 92 -1.64 3.93 15.25
C CYS A 92 -1.79 4.80 13.99
N PRO A 93 -3.02 5.21 13.62
CA PRO A 93 -3.24 6.05 12.44
C PRO A 93 -2.56 7.42 12.51
N HIS A 94 -2.30 7.94 13.72
CA HIS A 94 -1.63 9.24 13.89
C HIS A 94 -0.16 9.21 13.47
N ASP A 95 0.46 8.01 13.39
CA ASP A 95 1.85 7.85 12.99
C ASP A 95 2.09 8.36 11.55
N TYR A 96 1.10 8.21 10.66
CA TYR A 96 1.14 8.76 9.30
C TYR A 96 1.23 10.29 9.27
N VAL A 97 0.73 10.96 10.30
CA VAL A 97 0.78 12.42 10.42
C VAL A 97 2.07 12.84 11.13
N CYS A 98 2.45 12.11 12.18
CA CYS A 98 3.62 12.41 12.99
C CYS A 98 4.94 12.28 12.21
N PHE A 99 5.02 11.28 11.32
CA PHE A 99 6.21 10.96 10.53
C PHE A 99 6.02 11.27 9.04
N ALA A 100 5.13 12.21 8.70
CA ALA A 100 4.73 12.47 7.32
C ALA A 100 5.90 12.87 6.42
N ASP A 101 6.76 13.77 6.90
CA ASP A 101 7.89 14.30 6.14
C ASP A 101 8.92 13.19 5.82
N GLU A 102 9.22 12.34 6.80
CA GLU A 102 10.14 11.22 6.62
C GLU A 102 9.53 10.11 5.76
N LEU A 103 8.23 9.87 5.91
CA LEU A 103 7.50 8.87 5.13
C LEU A 103 7.41 9.27 3.66
N GLU A 104 7.23 10.55 3.33
CA GLU A 104 7.18 11.02 1.95
C GLU A 104 8.51 10.77 1.22
N ALA A 105 9.63 11.15 1.83
CA ALA A 105 10.96 10.89 1.29
C ALA A 105 11.24 9.39 1.12
N LEU A 106 10.83 8.59 2.10
CA LEU A 106 10.99 7.15 2.06
C LEU A 106 10.14 6.51 0.96
N LEU A 107 8.86 6.88 0.84
CA LEU A 107 7.97 6.34 -0.18
C LEU A 107 8.46 6.72 -1.58
N ALA A 108 8.99 7.93 -1.76
CA ALA A 108 9.63 8.34 -3.01
C ALA A 108 10.86 7.46 -3.33
N ASN A 109 11.68 7.11 -2.32
CA ASN A 109 12.81 6.21 -2.53
C ASN A 109 12.38 4.76 -2.86
N ILE A 110 11.27 4.26 -2.28
CA ILE A 110 10.78 2.89 -2.55
C ILE A 110 10.11 2.81 -3.92
N HIS A 111 9.19 3.73 -4.19
CA HIS A 111 8.27 3.65 -5.32
C HIS A 111 8.70 4.53 -6.51
N GLY A 112 9.73 5.37 -6.35
CA GLY A 112 10.21 6.33 -7.34
C GLY A 112 9.35 7.59 -7.46
N GLU A 113 8.04 7.46 -7.27
CA GLU A 113 7.07 8.56 -7.36
C GLU A 113 6.08 8.48 -6.18
N THR A 114 5.65 9.62 -5.66
CA THR A 114 4.69 9.68 -4.54
C THR A 114 3.24 9.53 -5.00
N LYS A 115 3.02 9.51 -6.32
CA LYS A 115 1.70 9.42 -6.96
C LYS A 115 1.69 8.33 -8.01
N HIS A 116 0.72 7.42 -7.90
CA HIS A 116 0.47 6.42 -8.93
C HIS A 116 -0.20 7.08 -10.15
N VAL A 117 0.49 7.11 -11.29
CA VAL A 117 -0.03 7.61 -12.58
C VAL A 117 -0.36 6.48 -13.57
N GLY A 118 -0.35 5.22 -13.11
CA GLY A 118 -0.51 4.04 -13.95
C GLY A 118 -1.96 3.59 -14.16
N LYS A 119 -2.11 2.33 -14.58
CA LYS A 119 -3.42 1.69 -14.77
C LYS A 119 -4.21 1.77 -13.46
N CYS A 120 -5.41 2.32 -13.55
CA CYS A 120 -6.37 2.34 -12.45
C CYS A 120 -7.55 1.44 -12.86
N PRO A 121 -7.99 0.50 -11.99
CA PRO A 121 -9.19 -0.29 -12.25
C PRO A 121 -10.38 0.62 -12.59
N GLN A 122 -11.17 0.24 -13.61
CA GLN A 122 -12.31 1.04 -14.07
C GLN A 122 -13.30 1.38 -12.95
N HIS A 123 -13.49 0.45 -12.01
CA HIS A 123 -14.39 0.63 -10.88
C HIS A 123 -13.80 1.43 -9.72
N SER A 124 -12.47 1.53 -9.58
CA SER A 124 -11.85 2.25 -8.46
C SER A 124 -11.47 3.69 -8.80
N ALA A 125 -11.24 4.01 -10.07
CA ALA A 125 -10.72 5.32 -10.50
C ALA A 125 -11.70 6.46 -10.20
N THR A 126 -12.99 6.24 -10.49
CA THR A 126 -14.02 7.27 -10.33
C THR A 126 -14.32 7.54 -8.86
N ASP A 127 -14.40 6.48 -8.06
CA ASP A 127 -14.70 6.58 -6.63
C ASP A 127 -13.53 7.19 -5.86
N SER A 128 -12.30 6.77 -6.16
CA SER A 128 -11.10 7.32 -5.51
C SER A 128 -10.90 8.81 -5.81
N ALA A 129 -11.13 9.24 -7.06
CA ALA A 129 -11.04 10.65 -7.44
C ALA A 129 -12.10 11.51 -6.75
N LYS A 130 -13.37 11.06 -6.76
CA LYS A 130 -14.46 11.77 -6.07
C LYS A 130 -14.26 11.81 -4.55
N GLN A 131 -13.74 10.74 -3.96
CA GLN A 131 -13.44 10.69 -2.53
C GLN A 131 -12.29 11.62 -2.14
N THR A 132 -11.26 11.73 -2.99
CA THR A 132 -10.17 12.70 -2.82
C THR A 132 -10.70 14.13 -2.90
N GLU A 133 -11.58 14.41 -3.85
CA GLU A 133 -12.21 15.72 -4.01
C GLU A 133 -13.09 16.09 -2.80
N LEU A 134 -13.88 15.14 -2.29
CA LEU A 134 -14.66 15.34 -1.06
C LEU A 134 -13.77 15.68 0.14
N ILE A 135 -12.62 15.02 0.30
CA ILE A 135 -11.67 15.33 1.38
C ILE A 135 -11.15 16.76 1.23
N ARG A 136 -10.79 17.18 0.01
CA ARG A 136 -10.33 18.55 -0.29
C ARG A 136 -11.40 19.58 0.04
N LEU A 137 -12.62 19.41 -0.47
CA LEU A 137 -13.73 20.34 -0.25
C LEU A 137 -14.11 20.45 1.24
N ARG A 138 -14.11 19.34 2.00
CA ARG A 138 -14.35 19.36 3.45
C ARG A 138 -13.29 20.16 4.20
N ARG A 139 -12.02 20.06 3.79
CA ARG A 139 -10.92 20.85 4.36
C ARG A 139 -11.09 22.34 4.03
N GLU A 140 -11.39 22.67 2.78
CA GLU A 140 -11.63 24.05 2.35
C GLU A 140 -12.84 24.67 3.06
N MET A 141 -13.92 23.92 3.24
CA MET A 141 -15.10 24.36 3.97
C MET A 141 -14.75 24.69 5.42
N LYS A 142 -13.98 23.81 6.10
CA LYS A 142 -13.50 24.07 7.47
C LYS A 142 -12.65 25.33 7.56
N ASN A 143 -11.76 25.54 6.57
CA ASN A 143 -10.95 26.75 6.49
C ASN A 143 -11.81 28.01 6.26
N ALA A 144 -12.82 27.94 5.37
CA ALA A 144 -13.73 29.05 5.10
C ALA A 144 -14.55 29.44 6.35
N ILE A 145 -15.00 28.46 7.13
CA ILE A 145 -15.68 28.70 8.43
C ILE A 145 -14.72 29.38 9.42
N SER A 146 -13.48 28.91 9.52
CA SER A 146 -12.49 29.53 10.42
C SER A 146 -12.10 30.96 10.01
N ALA A 147 -12.23 31.29 8.73
CA ALA A 147 -11.99 32.62 8.17
C ALA A 147 -13.27 33.48 8.10
N GLU A 148 -14.36 33.04 8.75
CA GLU A 148 -15.67 33.73 8.78
C GLU A 148 -16.30 33.99 7.39
N ASN A 149 -15.84 33.28 6.36
CA ASN A 149 -16.37 33.38 5.01
C ASN A 149 -17.53 32.39 4.80
N TYR A 150 -18.67 32.72 5.39
CA TYR A 150 -19.85 31.84 5.43
C TYR A 150 -20.51 31.62 4.06
N GLU A 151 -20.39 32.59 3.15
CA GLU A 151 -20.91 32.45 1.77
C GLU A 151 -20.14 31.36 1.03
N ARG A 152 -18.80 31.42 1.06
CA ARG A 152 -17.93 30.38 0.49
C ARG A 152 -18.17 29.02 1.15
N ALA A 153 -18.35 28.98 2.47
CA ALA A 153 -18.65 27.75 3.19
C ALA A 153 -19.99 27.14 2.76
N SER A 154 -21.01 27.97 2.47
CA SER A 154 -22.31 27.50 1.97
C SER A 154 -22.16 26.88 0.58
N THR A 155 -21.44 27.53 -0.34
CA THR A 155 -21.19 26.99 -1.69
C THR A 155 -20.46 25.65 -1.62
N LEU A 156 -19.39 25.57 -0.83
CA LEU A 156 -18.62 24.33 -0.66
C LEU A 156 -19.46 23.20 -0.05
N ARG A 157 -20.36 23.51 0.88
CA ARG A 157 -21.28 22.52 1.47
C ARG A 157 -22.24 21.97 0.42
N ASP A 158 -22.76 22.82 -0.46
CA ASP A 158 -23.70 22.40 -1.51
C ASP A 158 -22.97 21.56 -2.57
N GLU A 159 -21.74 21.90 -2.93
CA GLU A 159 -20.85 21.08 -3.79
C GLU A 159 -20.56 19.70 -3.18
N ILE A 160 -20.26 19.64 -1.87
CA ILE A 160 -20.05 18.37 -1.15
C ILE A 160 -21.30 17.48 -1.25
N ARG A 161 -22.50 18.03 -1.03
CA ARG A 161 -23.75 17.27 -1.11
C ARG A 161 -24.00 16.71 -2.51
N GLN A 162 -23.68 17.48 -3.55
CA GLN A 162 -23.85 17.03 -4.92
C GLN A 162 -22.95 15.83 -5.22
N ILE A 163 -21.67 15.91 -4.86
CA ILE A 163 -20.72 14.81 -5.09
C ILE A 163 -21.11 13.57 -4.26
N GLU A 164 -21.55 13.75 -3.00
CA GLU A 164 -22.03 12.64 -2.16
C GLU A 164 -23.26 11.95 -2.74
N ALA A 165 -24.21 12.71 -3.30
CA ALA A 165 -25.38 12.15 -3.98
C ALA A 165 -24.99 11.32 -5.21
N GLU A 166 -24.09 11.84 -6.04
CA GLU A 166 -23.61 11.12 -7.24
C GLU A 166 -22.83 9.84 -6.91
N VAL A 167 -22.10 9.82 -5.79
CA VAL A 167 -21.39 8.61 -5.32
C VAL A 167 -22.40 7.60 -4.76
N GLY A 168 -23.38 8.05 -3.97
CA GLY A 168 -24.42 7.19 -3.39
C GLY A 168 -25.37 6.57 -4.42
N GLU A 169 -25.65 7.27 -5.53
CA GLU A 169 -26.44 6.73 -6.63
C GLU A 169 -25.71 5.64 -7.42
N LYS A 170 -24.41 5.83 -7.70
CA LYS A 170 -23.59 4.81 -8.38
C LYS A 170 -23.38 3.54 -7.56
N GLN A 171 -23.16 3.67 -6.25
CA GLN A 171 -23.03 2.50 -5.37
C GLN A 171 -24.32 1.66 -5.27
N LYS A 172 -25.50 2.26 -5.51
CA LYS A 172 -26.78 1.53 -5.60
C LYS A 172 -26.94 0.80 -6.93
N THR A 173 -26.45 1.36 -8.03
CA THR A 173 -26.52 0.71 -9.35
C THR A 173 -25.54 -0.47 -9.45
N ASP A 174 -24.37 -0.37 -8.83
CA ASP A 174 -23.36 -1.44 -8.87
C ASP A 174 -23.79 -2.66 -8.03
N ARG A 175 -24.43 -2.44 -6.87
CA ARG A 175 -25.00 -3.53 -6.03
C ARG A 175 -26.16 -4.28 -6.69
N ALA A 176 -26.94 -3.61 -7.55
CA ALA A 176 -28.04 -4.26 -8.27
C ALA A 176 -27.57 -5.12 -9.46
N GLY A 177 -26.32 -4.95 -9.92
CA GLY A 177 -25.72 -5.72 -11.01
C GLY A 177 -25.10 -7.06 -10.58
N GLU A 178 -24.78 -7.23 -9.30
CA GLU A 178 -24.17 -8.46 -8.76
C GLU A 178 -25.21 -9.56 -8.41
N GLU A 179 -26.49 -9.22 -8.26
CA GLU A 179 -27.56 -10.18 -7.92
C GLU A 179 -28.20 -10.87 -9.15
N GLY A 180 -27.68 -10.62 -10.37
CA GLY A 180 -28.31 -11.06 -11.64
C GLY A 180 -27.54 -12.09 -12.46
N GLY A 181 -26.52 -12.75 -11.90
CA GLY A 181 -25.67 -13.71 -12.62
C GLY A 181 -25.52 -15.04 -11.90
N GLU A 182 -26.58 -15.86 -11.94
CA GLU A 182 -26.51 -17.32 -11.76
C GLU A 182 -26.68 -18.04 -13.09
#